data_AF-A0A372DZ61-F1
#
_entry.id   AF-A0A372DZ61-F1
#
_cell.length_a   1.000
_cell.length_b   1.000
_cell.length_c   1.000
_cell.angle_alpha   90.00
_cell.angle_beta   90.00
_cell.angle_gamma   90.00
#
_symmetry.space_group_name_H-M   'P 1'
#
loop_
_entity.id
_entity.type
_entity.pdbx_description
1 polymer ?
#
loop_
_entity_poly.entity_id
_entity_poly.type
_entity_poly.pdbx_seq_one_letter_code
_entity_poly.pdbx_strand_id
1 'polypeptide(L)'
;MPYEDLKMRVLPEDVFENKSQIAKEQLFDRDRYKYISCSVDWGNFHWCCVHGMTEDGHVDLIRLFSVKKNSRPDLVEADLERIILEFSKYDPDIIIADNGDSGNNVLKLINFFGRERVFGCTYKSSPRSSGQLYAQFNENTNTVTVDKLMHNKNYIQGLKTGRISVYQKQDEELKTYLKHWQNVLIMDEEDEKTGEMYQVIKRKGDDHYAQSATIGYIGLNRIKELLETSKGTSFDSTFVSTDYNQDSNNTFYLND
;
A
#
# COMPACT_ATOMS: atom_id res chain seq x y z
N MET A 1 7.77 -3.25 -26.86
CA MET A 1 7.24 -4.40 -27.62
C MET A 1 6.14 -3.89 -28.54
N PRO A 2 5.74 -4.59 -29.62
CA PRO A 2 4.51 -4.25 -30.33
C PRO A 2 3.35 -4.14 -29.33
N TYR A 3 2.49 -3.14 -29.50
CA TYR A 3 1.30 -2.89 -28.66
C TYR A 3 1.55 -2.53 -27.18
N GLU A 4 2.78 -2.18 -26.80
CA GLU A 4 3.07 -1.63 -25.47
C GLU A 4 2.61 -0.16 -25.39
N ASP A 5 1.85 0.18 -24.36
CA ASP A 5 1.48 1.58 -24.06
C ASP A 5 2.68 2.31 -23.44
N LEU A 6 3.48 2.92 -24.31
CA LEU A 6 4.69 3.64 -23.92
C LEU A 6 4.43 4.81 -22.97
N LYS A 7 3.20 5.37 -22.96
CA LYS A 7 2.84 6.46 -22.03
C LYS A 7 2.73 5.96 -20.60
N MET A 8 2.48 4.67 -20.42
CA MET A 8 2.36 4.03 -19.11
C MET A 8 3.67 3.38 -18.64
N ARG A 9 4.76 3.50 -19.40
CA ARG A 9 6.07 3.09 -18.94
C ARG A 9 6.59 4.07 -17.89
N VAL A 10 7.02 3.57 -16.74
CA VAL A 10 7.73 4.37 -15.73
C VAL A 10 9.17 4.61 -16.17
N LEU A 11 9.58 5.86 -16.18
CA LEU A 11 10.90 6.33 -16.59
C LEU A 11 11.70 6.80 -15.36
N PRO A 12 13.04 6.90 -15.46
CA PRO A 12 13.86 7.38 -14.35
C PRO A 12 13.41 8.73 -13.80
N GLU A 13 13.00 9.67 -14.65
CA GLU A 13 12.51 10.99 -14.26
C GLU A 13 11.22 10.95 -13.40
N ASP A 14 10.36 9.95 -13.63
CA ASP A 14 9.11 9.79 -12.87
C ASP A 14 9.37 9.42 -11.40
N VAL A 15 10.57 8.91 -11.08
CA VAL A 15 10.98 8.46 -9.74
C VAL A 15 12.05 9.36 -9.16
N PHE A 16 13.12 9.63 -9.92
CA PHE A 16 14.31 10.31 -9.41
C PHE A 16 14.18 11.83 -9.39
N GLU A 17 13.34 12.43 -10.23
CA GLU A 17 13.12 13.90 -10.23
C GLU A 17 11.89 14.30 -9.41
N ASN A 18 10.99 13.36 -9.16
CA ASN A 18 9.80 13.55 -8.34
C ASN A 18 10.10 13.34 -6.84
N LYS A 19 10.92 14.24 -6.29
CA LYS A 19 11.50 14.14 -4.96
C LYS A 19 10.58 14.69 -3.87
N SER A 20 10.40 13.93 -2.80
CA SER A 20 9.72 14.37 -1.57
C SER A 20 10.40 15.63 -1.02
N GLN A 21 9.61 16.62 -0.62
CA GLN A 21 10.11 17.80 0.09
C GLN A 21 10.43 17.50 1.56
N ILE A 22 9.96 16.36 2.08
CA ILE A 22 10.06 15.95 3.48
C ILE A 22 11.14 14.90 3.65
N ALA A 23 11.01 13.75 2.97
CA ALA A 23 11.88 12.60 3.12
C ALA A 23 13.17 12.75 2.29
N LYS A 24 14.21 13.35 2.88
CA LYS A 24 15.54 13.47 2.23
C LYS A 24 16.23 12.13 2.02
N GLU A 25 15.98 11.20 2.92
CA GLU A 25 16.36 9.79 2.81
C GLU A 25 15.21 8.92 3.33
N GLN A 26 15.39 7.61 3.31
CA GLN A 26 14.41 6.70 3.88
C GLN A 26 14.14 7.03 5.35
N LEU A 27 12.87 7.22 5.70
CA LEU A 27 12.47 7.55 7.07
C LEU A 27 12.24 6.28 7.90
N PHE A 28 12.65 6.29 9.17
CA PHE A 28 12.53 5.15 10.08
C PHE A 28 11.46 5.37 11.17
N ASP A 29 10.61 6.37 10.96
CA ASP A 29 9.45 6.75 11.76
C ASP A 29 8.45 7.53 10.87
N ARG A 30 7.32 7.95 11.43
CA ARG A 30 6.26 8.66 10.69
C ARG A 30 6.54 10.12 10.35
N ASP A 31 7.56 10.74 10.94
CA ASP A 31 7.88 12.18 10.83
C ASP A 31 6.58 13.03 11.00
N ARG A 32 6.35 13.97 10.09
CA ARG A 32 5.19 14.88 10.05
C ARG A 32 4.03 14.39 9.18
N TYR A 33 4.07 13.14 8.69
CA TYR A 33 2.97 12.61 7.90
C TYR A 33 1.75 12.35 8.79
N LYS A 34 0.60 12.86 8.35
CA LYS A 34 -0.65 12.74 9.08
C LYS A 34 -1.17 11.31 9.03
N TYR A 35 -1.04 10.65 7.89
CA TYR A 35 -1.46 9.27 7.69
C TYR A 35 -0.33 8.43 7.11
N ILE A 36 -0.22 7.18 7.56
CA ILE A 36 0.75 6.20 7.11
C ILE A 36 0.02 4.98 6.55
N SER A 37 0.44 4.54 5.37
CA SER A 37 0.08 3.24 4.81
C SER A 37 1.33 2.38 4.67
N CYS A 38 1.28 1.19 5.24
CA CYS A 38 2.32 0.17 5.05
C CYS A 38 1.80 -0.92 4.12
N SER A 39 2.69 -1.52 3.34
CA SER A 39 2.31 -2.63 2.47
C SER A 39 3.41 -3.66 2.27
N VAL A 40 2.99 -4.88 1.92
CA VAL A 40 3.89 -5.99 1.66
C VAL A 40 3.38 -6.87 0.51
N ASP A 41 4.29 -7.15 -0.42
CA ASP A 41 4.13 -8.16 -1.47
C ASP A 41 4.97 -9.38 -1.10
N TRP A 42 4.33 -10.55 -0.95
CA TRP A 42 4.97 -11.76 -0.42
C TRP A 42 5.74 -12.51 -1.51
N GLY A 43 6.82 -13.21 -1.11
CA GLY A 43 7.69 -13.90 -2.04
C GLY A 43 8.92 -14.51 -1.34
N ASN A 44 9.95 -14.87 -2.11
CA ASN A 44 11.25 -15.29 -1.55
C ASN A 44 11.97 -14.14 -0.83
N PHE A 45 11.70 -12.92 -1.28
CA PHE A 45 11.86 -11.71 -0.51
C PHE A 45 10.46 -11.12 -0.34
N HIS A 46 10.15 -10.63 0.85
CA HIS A 46 8.96 -9.85 1.15
C HIS A 46 9.29 -8.39 0.89
N TRP A 47 8.60 -7.78 -0.07
CA TRP A 47 8.91 -6.44 -0.53
C TRP A 47 7.95 -5.45 0.12
N CYS A 48 8.49 -4.56 0.94
CA CYS A 48 7.72 -3.68 1.79
C CYS A 48 7.86 -2.22 1.37
N CYS A 49 6.74 -1.52 1.30
CA CYS A 49 6.68 -0.09 1.05
C CYS A 49 6.01 0.62 2.22
N VAL A 50 6.44 1.86 2.49
CA VAL A 50 5.76 2.75 3.42
C VAL A 50 5.46 4.05 2.70
N HIS A 51 4.19 4.44 2.67
CA HIS A 51 3.73 5.72 2.18
C HIS A 51 3.28 6.61 3.32
N GLY A 52 3.65 7.88 3.26
CA GLY A 52 3.13 8.92 4.12
C GLY A 52 2.23 9.87 3.33
N MET A 53 1.15 10.32 3.96
CA MET A 53 0.27 11.37 3.44
C MET A 53 0.25 12.55 4.40
N THR A 54 0.54 13.73 3.90
CA THR A 54 0.45 14.99 4.65
C THR A 54 -1.02 15.41 4.81
N GLU A 55 -1.27 16.41 5.67
CA GLU A 55 -2.62 16.88 5.94
C GLU A 55 -3.33 17.49 4.70
N ASP A 56 -2.57 18.09 3.79
CA ASP A 56 -3.05 18.60 2.50
C ASP A 56 -3.20 17.52 1.41
N GLY A 57 -2.92 16.25 1.75
CA GLY A 57 -3.14 15.11 0.87
C GLY A 57 -2.02 14.84 -0.13
N HIS A 58 -0.85 15.47 0.02
CA HIS A 58 0.35 15.08 -0.73
C HIS A 58 0.87 13.74 -0.22
N VAL A 59 1.30 12.87 -1.14
CA VAL A 59 1.73 11.50 -0.83
C VAL A 59 3.20 11.35 -1.17
N ASP A 60 3.94 10.78 -0.23
CA ASP A 60 5.34 10.41 -0.39
C ASP A 60 5.53 8.90 -0.17
N LEU A 61 6.32 8.26 -1.04
CA LEU A 61 6.94 6.96 -0.74
C LEU A 61 8.17 7.24 0.14
N ILE A 62 8.06 6.94 1.43
CA ILE A 62 9.03 7.36 2.45
C ILE A 62 10.04 6.27 2.82
N ARG A 63 9.73 5.02 2.50
CA ARG A 63 10.64 3.89 2.76
C ARG A 63 10.39 2.70 1.85
N LEU A 64 11.49 2.02 1.51
CA LEU A 64 11.54 0.76 0.79
C LEU A 64 12.46 -0.22 1.53
N PHE A 65 11.96 -1.39 1.88
CA PHE A 65 12.82 -2.44 2.42
C PHE A 65 12.33 -3.82 2.01
N SER A 66 13.26 -4.77 1.97
CA SER A 66 12.94 -6.17 1.74
C SER A 66 13.37 -7.05 2.91
N VAL A 67 12.60 -8.08 3.19
CA VAL A 67 12.94 -9.10 4.20
C VAL A 67 13.01 -10.45 3.49
N LYS A 68 14.16 -11.11 3.55
CA LYS A 68 14.33 -12.43 2.96
C LYS A 68 13.45 -13.43 3.72
N LYS A 69 12.67 -14.22 2.98
CA LYS A 69 11.85 -15.29 3.55
C LYS A 69 12.73 -16.26 4.33
N ASN A 70 12.32 -16.61 5.54
CA ASN A 70 13.07 -17.57 6.33
C ASN A 70 12.77 -18.99 5.83
N SER A 71 13.82 -19.74 5.49
CA SER A 71 13.71 -21.13 5.05
C SER A 71 13.97 -22.14 6.17
N ARG A 72 14.30 -21.66 7.38
CA ARG A 72 14.60 -22.50 8.53
C ARG A 72 13.32 -22.95 9.25
N PRO A 73 13.08 -24.27 9.39
CA PRO A 73 11.88 -24.79 10.05
C PRO A 73 11.71 -24.41 11.52
N ASP A 74 12.79 -24.01 12.20
CA ASP A 74 12.77 -23.59 13.61
C ASP A 74 12.54 -22.07 13.79
N LEU A 75 12.55 -21.30 12.70
CA LEU A 75 12.43 -19.83 12.71
C LEU A 75 11.46 -19.33 11.64
N VAL A 76 10.42 -20.11 11.34
CA VAL A 76 9.48 -19.92 10.21
C VAL A 76 8.81 -18.55 10.21
N GLU A 77 8.78 -17.85 11.34
CA GLU A 77 8.08 -16.56 11.50
C GLU A 77 9.01 -15.35 11.67
N ALA A 78 10.33 -15.56 11.73
CA ALA A 78 11.28 -14.48 12.04
C ALA A 78 11.30 -13.36 10.98
N ASP A 79 10.98 -13.71 9.72
CA ASP A 79 10.80 -12.75 8.63
C ASP A 79 9.54 -11.89 8.84
N LEU A 80 8.43 -12.48 9.24
CA LEU A 80 7.21 -11.75 9.57
C LEU A 80 7.37 -10.87 10.82
N GLU A 81 7.98 -11.39 11.88
CA GLU A 81 8.29 -10.62 13.09
C GLU A 81 9.16 -9.40 12.77
N ARG A 82 10.12 -9.56 11.85
CA ARG A 82 10.93 -8.44 11.36
C ARG A 82 10.08 -7.40 10.65
N ILE A 83 9.14 -7.81 9.79
CA ILE A 83 8.22 -6.89 9.10
C ILE A 83 7.34 -6.15 10.11
N ILE A 84 6.78 -6.85 11.10
CA ILE A 84 5.98 -6.26 12.18
C ILE A 84 6.80 -5.21 12.93
N LEU A 85 8.03 -5.53 13.33
CA LEU A 85 8.90 -4.58 14.02
C LEU A 85 9.20 -3.35 13.17
N GLU A 86 9.43 -3.53 11.87
CA GLU A 86 9.71 -2.42 10.96
C GLU A 86 8.47 -1.54 10.74
N PHE A 87 7.30 -2.12 10.53
CA PHE A 87 6.04 -1.36 10.39
C PHE A 87 5.62 -0.65 11.69
N SER A 88 5.88 -1.24 12.86
CA SER A 88 5.51 -0.65 14.16
C SER A 88 6.17 0.70 14.42
N LYS A 89 7.29 1.01 13.76
CA LYS A 89 7.99 2.29 13.90
C LYS A 89 7.18 3.49 13.42
N TYR A 90 6.16 3.27 12.60
CA TYR A 90 5.37 4.34 12.01
C TYR A 90 4.02 4.56 12.68
N ASP A 91 3.57 3.63 13.54
CA ASP A 91 2.18 3.53 13.98
C ASP A 91 1.20 3.66 12.79
N PRO A 92 1.17 2.64 11.90
CA PRO A 92 0.46 2.74 10.64
C PRO A 92 -1.04 2.88 10.86
N ASP A 93 -1.65 3.77 10.07
CA ASP A 93 -3.11 3.96 10.04
C ASP A 93 -3.79 2.83 9.27
N ILE A 94 -3.11 2.29 8.27
CA ILE A 94 -3.58 1.15 7.47
C ILE A 94 -2.42 0.30 6.98
N ILE A 95 -2.63 -1.01 6.88
CA ILE A 95 -1.70 -1.98 6.32
C ILE A 95 -2.43 -2.78 5.25
N ILE A 96 -1.93 -2.74 4.02
CA ILE A 96 -2.46 -3.55 2.92
C ILE A 96 -1.41 -4.56 2.49
N ALA A 97 -1.67 -5.84 2.74
CA ALA A 97 -0.78 -6.95 2.37
C ALA A 97 -1.36 -7.72 1.19
N ASP A 98 -0.55 -8.20 0.26
CA ASP A 98 -1.02 -9.16 -0.75
C ASP A 98 -1.62 -10.40 -0.04
N ASN A 99 -2.76 -10.93 -0.50
CA ASN A 99 -3.30 -12.16 0.08
C ASN A 99 -2.53 -13.39 -0.41
N GLY A 100 -2.11 -13.41 -1.68
CA GLY A 100 -1.31 -14.47 -2.33
C GLY A 100 -1.50 -15.90 -1.77
N ASP A 101 -0.41 -16.66 -1.73
CA ASP A 101 -0.34 -17.96 -1.01
C ASP A 101 -0.08 -17.77 0.51
N SER A 102 -0.19 -16.54 1.01
CA SER A 102 0.31 -16.14 2.33
C SER A 102 -0.80 -15.67 3.28
N GLY A 103 -2.05 -16.13 3.10
CA GLY A 103 -3.20 -15.71 3.91
C GLY A 103 -3.00 -15.83 5.43
N ASN A 104 -2.13 -16.76 5.89
CA ASN A 104 -1.74 -16.86 7.30
C ASN A 104 -0.95 -15.65 7.80
N ASN A 105 -0.11 -15.02 6.96
CA ASN A 105 0.65 -13.83 7.33
C ASN A 105 -0.26 -12.62 7.54
N VAL A 106 -1.30 -12.47 6.72
CA VAL A 106 -2.30 -11.39 6.88
C VAL A 106 -3.03 -11.53 8.21
N LEU A 107 -3.44 -12.74 8.58
CA LEU A 107 -4.09 -13.00 9.87
C LEU A 107 -3.19 -12.63 11.05
N LYS A 108 -1.89 -12.89 10.95
CA LYS A 108 -0.92 -12.53 12.00
C LYS A 108 -0.69 -11.02 12.09
N LEU A 109 -0.65 -10.32 10.95
CA LEU A 109 -0.63 -8.85 10.93
C LEU A 109 -1.89 -8.29 11.60
N ILE A 110 -3.08 -8.85 11.30
CA ILE A 110 -4.34 -8.50 11.95
C ILE A 110 -4.26 -8.70 13.47
N ASN A 111 -3.73 -9.84 13.92
CA ASN A 111 -3.62 -10.14 15.35
C ASN A 111 -2.69 -9.16 16.09
N PHE A 112 -1.68 -8.61 15.41
CA PHE A 112 -0.73 -7.68 16.02
C PHE A 112 -1.21 -6.22 15.94
N PHE A 113 -1.63 -5.76 14.76
CA PHE A 113 -1.94 -4.35 14.49
C PHE A 113 -3.43 -3.99 14.64
N GLY A 114 -4.32 -4.98 14.73
CA GLY A 114 -5.76 -4.76 14.83
C GLY A 114 -6.52 -5.02 13.53
N ARG A 115 -7.78 -5.44 13.68
CA ARG A 115 -8.70 -5.72 12.56
C ARG A 115 -9.15 -4.46 11.84
N GLU A 116 -9.06 -3.31 12.47
CA GLU A 116 -9.45 -2.03 11.89
C GLU A 116 -8.38 -1.45 10.95
N ARG A 117 -7.15 -1.96 11.02
CA ARG A 117 -6.00 -1.42 10.27
C ARG A 117 -5.51 -2.31 9.15
N VAL A 118 -5.68 -3.63 9.25
CA VAL A 118 -5.03 -4.58 8.33
C VAL A 118 -6.01 -5.20 7.35
N PHE A 119 -5.67 -5.17 6.06
CA PHE A 119 -6.42 -5.82 5.00
C PHE A 119 -5.53 -6.66 4.08
N GLY A 120 -6.06 -7.81 3.67
CA GLY A 120 -5.52 -8.65 2.63
C GLY A 120 -6.04 -8.23 1.24
N CYS A 121 -5.14 -7.97 0.31
CA CYS A 121 -5.44 -7.53 -1.04
C CYS A 121 -5.54 -8.72 -2.00
N THR A 122 -6.65 -8.81 -2.73
CA THR A 122 -6.87 -9.85 -3.73
C THR A 122 -7.20 -9.22 -5.08
N TYR A 123 -6.46 -9.63 -6.11
CA TYR A 123 -6.77 -9.28 -7.48
C TYR A 123 -7.92 -10.15 -8.02
N LYS A 124 -8.82 -9.56 -8.81
CA LYS A 124 -9.78 -10.36 -9.59
C LYS A 124 -9.02 -11.28 -10.55
N SER A 125 -9.46 -12.53 -10.67
CA SER A 125 -8.79 -13.60 -11.41
C SER A 125 -8.72 -13.39 -12.93
N SER A 126 -9.40 -12.37 -13.46
CA SER A 126 -9.42 -12.08 -14.89
C SER A 126 -8.18 -11.28 -15.30
N PRO A 127 -7.45 -11.70 -16.35
CA PRO A 127 -6.38 -10.89 -16.94
C PRO A 127 -6.92 -9.64 -17.66
N ARG A 128 -8.20 -9.65 -18.06
CA ARG A 128 -8.91 -8.50 -18.60
C ARG A 128 -9.40 -7.63 -17.46
N SER A 129 -9.11 -6.34 -17.54
CA SER A 129 -9.61 -5.37 -16.58
C SER A 129 -11.14 -5.38 -16.54
N SER A 130 -11.68 -5.31 -15.34
CA SER A 130 -13.09 -5.07 -15.03
C SER A 130 -13.48 -3.59 -15.15
N GLY A 131 -12.51 -2.69 -15.37
CA GLY A 131 -12.73 -1.24 -15.36
C GLY A 131 -13.04 -0.67 -13.96
N GLN A 132 -12.90 -1.48 -12.92
CA GLN A 132 -13.13 -1.05 -11.54
C GLN A 132 -12.04 -0.05 -11.12
N LEU A 133 -12.44 1.21 -10.93
CA LEU A 133 -11.55 2.31 -10.56
C LEU A 133 -11.19 2.32 -9.07
N TYR A 134 -12.14 1.91 -8.22
CA TYR A 134 -12.03 2.00 -6.78
C TYR A 134 -11.90 0.62 -6.15
N ALA A 135 -11.02 0.51 -5.15
CA ALA A 135 -10.85 -0.71 -4.39
C ALA A 135 -12.12 -1.04 -3.59
N GLN A 136 -12.48 -2.32 -3.50
CA GLN A 136 -13.65 -2.76 -2.74
C GLN A 136 -13.21 -3.37 -1.41
N PHE A 137 -13.40 -2.62 -0.33
CA PHE A 137 -13.10 -3.07 1.03
C PHE A 137 -14.24 -3.88 1.62
N ASN A 138 -13.90 -4.99 2.25
CA ASN A 138 -14.80 -5.80 3.07
C ASN A 138 -14.23 -5.90 4.49
N GLU A 139 -14.82 -5.12 5.38
CA GLU A 139 -14.44 -5.01 6.80
C GLU A 139 -14.69 -6.31 7.57
N ASN A 140 -15.69 -7.12 7.17
CA ASN A 140 -16.01 -8.37 7.85
C ASN A 140 -14.92 -9.41 7.65
N THR A 141 -14.34 -9.45 6.46
CA THR A 141 -13.31 -10.44 6.08
C THR A 141 -11.90 -9.86 6.07
N ASN A 142 -11.72 -8.57 6.38
CA ASN A 142 -10.44 -7.87 6.26
C ASN A 142 -9.81 -8.04 4.88
N THR A 143 -10.63 -7.96 3.82
CA THR A 143 -10.15 -8.13 2.45
C THR A 143 -10.44 -6.92 1.59
N VAL A 144 -9.53 -6.59 0.69
CA VAL A 144 -9.73 -5.59 -0.35
C VAL A 144 -9.62 -6.25 -1.73
N THR A 145 -10.65 -6.07 -2.57
CA THR A 145 -10.68 -6.61 -3.94
C THR A 145 -10.40 -5.50 -4.93
N VAL A 146 -9.45 -5.75 -5.84
CA VAL A 146 -8.90 -4.71 -6.71
C VAL A 146 -8.73 -5.17 -8.16
N ASP A 147 -8.78 -4.22 -9.08
CA ASP A 147 -8.43 -4.40 -10.49
C ASP A 147 -6.96 -4.09 -10.73
N LYS A 148 -6.14 -5.14 -10.96
CA LYS A 148 -4.68 -4.99 -11.01
C LYS A 148 -4.24 -3.93 -12.02
N LEU A 149 -4.85 -3.90 -13.19
CA LEU A 149 -4.51 -2.94 -14.24
C LEU A 149 -4.83 -1.53 -13.79
N MET A 150 -6.07 -1.27 -13.35
CA MET A 150 -6.49 0.09 -13.01
C MET A 150 -5.68 0.67 -11.84
N HIS A 151 -5.36 -0.13 -10.84
CA HIS A 151 -4.56 0.35 -9.70
C HIS A 151 -3.10 0.63 -10.07
N ASN A 152 -2.48 -0.22 -10.90
CA ASN A 152 -1.13 0.07 -11.42
C ASN A 152 -1.16 1.34 -12.28
N LYS A 153 -2.18 1.52 -13.14
CA LYS A 153 -2.35 2.73 -13.95
C LYS A 153 -2.48 3.98 -13.08
N ASN A 154 -3.28 3.93 -12.02
CA ASN A 154 -3.43 5.04 -11.07
C ASN A 154 -2.11 5.39 -10.38
N TYR A 155 -1.35 4.40 -9.92
CA TYR A 155 -0.05 4.65 -9.29
C TYR A 155 0.95 5.26 -10.27
N ILE A 156 1.06 4.71 -11.49
CA ILE A 156 1.92 5.23 -12.56
C ILE A 156 1.58 6.68 -12.89
N GLN A 157 0.28 7.00 -13.00
CA GLN A 157 -0.16 8.38 -13.19
C GLN A 157 0.22 9.26 -11.99
N GLY A 158 0.13 8.75 -10.77
CA GLY A 158 0.58 9.44 -9.56
C GLY A 158 2.04 9.84 -9.61
N LEU A 159 2.92 8.91 -10.01
CA LEU A 159 4.35 9.18 -10.23
C LEU A 159 4.57 10.24 -11.33
N LYS A 160 3.94 10.05 -12.50
CA LYS A 160 4.11 10.93 -13.67
C LYS A 160 3.59 12.35 -13.46
N THR A 161 2.59 12.51 -12.61
CA THR A 161 1.94 13.81 -12.35
C THR A 161 2.49 14.52 -11.11
N GLY A 162 3.47 13.94 -10.40
CA GLY A 162 4.00 14.53 -9.17
C GLY A 162 3.05 14.42 -7.97
N ARG A 163 1.99 13.61 -8.05
CA ARG A 163 1.06 13.39 -6.93
C ARG A 163 1.62 12.43 -5.89
N ILE A 164 2.48 11.52 -6.31
CA ILE A 164 3.23 10.62 -5.45
C ILE A 164 4.69 10.98 -5.61
N SER A 165 5.30 11.61 -4.63
CA SER A 165 6.73 11.89 -4.62
C SER A 165 7.50 10.76 -3.89
N VAL A 166 8.82 10.72 -4.03
CA VAL A 166 9.68 9.64 -3.50
C VAL A 166 10.84 10.23 -2.71
N TYR A 167 11.30 9.55 -1.65
CA TYR A 167 12.46 10.00 -0.88
C TYR A 167 13.68 10.33 -1.75
N GLN A 168 14.47 11.34 -1.37
CA GLN A 168 15.41 11.97 -2.31
C GLN A 168 16.68 11.14 -2.60
N LYS A 169 17.18 10.41 -1.61
CA LYS A 169 18.44 9.65 -1.70
C LYS A 169 18.32 8.48 -2.68
N GLN A 170 19.14 8.47 -3.73
CA GLN A 170 19.19 7.36 -4.69
C GLN A 170 20.04 6.20 -4.18
N ASP A 171 19.50 5.45 -3.23
CA ASP A 171 20.09 4.21 -2.73
C ASP A 171 19.76 2.99 -3.62
N GLU A 172 20.29 1.82 -3.26
CA GLU A 172 20.08 0.58 -4.02
C GLU A 172 18.62 0.10 -3.99
N GLU A 173 17.87 0.41 -2.93
CA GLU A 173 16.45 0.08 -2.84
C GLU A 173 15.65 0.93 -3.82
N LEU A 174 15.93 2.23 -3.93
CA LEU A 174 15.27 3.11 -4.89
C LEU A 174 15.60 2.73 -6.34
N LYS A 175 16.84 2.34 -6.63
CA LYS A 175 17.22 1.82 -7.96
C LYS A 175 16.49 0.52 -8.28
N THR A 176 16.36 -0.38 -7.30
CA THR A 176 15.63 -1.64 -7.46
C THR A 176 14.13 -1.39 -7.67
N TYR A 177 13.55 -0.44 -6.94
CA TYR A 177 12.18 0.03 -7.12
C TYR A 177 11.92 0.53 -8.54
N LEU A 178 12.79 1.39 -9.08
CA LEU A 178 12.68 1.83 -10.48
C LEU A 178 12.76 0.64 -11.44
N LYS A 179 13.72 -0.27 -11.24
CA LYS A 179 13.86 -1.48 -12.08
C LYS A 179 12.59 -2.34 -12.06
N HIS A 180 11.96 -2.50 -10.89
CA HIS A 180 10.71 -3.25 -10.77
C HIS A 180 9.57 -2.58 -11.53
N TRP A 181 9.45 -1.25 -11.45
CA TRP A 181 8.49 -0.50 -12.26
C TRP A 181 8.77 -0.60 -13.76
N GLN A 182 10.04 -0.57 -14.18
CA GLN A 182 10.43 -0.75 -15.58
C GLN A 182 10.11 -2.14 -16.13
N ASN A 183 9.87 -3.13 -15.26
CA ASN A 183 9.42 -4.47 -15.62
C ASN A 183 7.90 -4.59 -15.78
N VAL A 184 7.11 -3.64 -15.29
CA VAL A 184 5.66 -3.58 -15.49
C VAL A 184 5.36 -3.13 -16.92
N LEU A 185 4.53 -3.89 -17.63
CA LEU A 185 4.13 -3.62 -19.00
C LEU A 185 2.61 -3.49 -19.08
N ILE A 186 2.14 -2.38 -19.64
CA ILE A 186 0.74 -2.23 -20.03
C ILE A 186 0.69 -2.38 -21.54
N MET A 187 -0.16 -3.29 -22.01
CA MET A 187 -0.27 -3.64 -23.43
C MET A 187 -1.71 -3.57 -23.89
N ASP A 188 -1.90 -3.16 -25.12
CA ASP A 188 -3.15 -3.35 -25.85
C ASP A 188 -3.13 -4.75 -26.49
N GLU A 189 -4.22 -5.50 -26.33
CA GLU A 189 -4.45 -6.79 -26.97
C GLU A 189 -5.79 -6.76 -27.72
N GLU A 190 -5.89 -7.57 -28.76
CA GLU A 190 -7.13 -7.76 -29.52
C GLU A 190 -7.77 -9.08 -29.09
N ASP A 191 -9.06 -9.07 -28.78
CA ASP A 191 -9.82 -10.29 -28.55
C ASP A 191 -10.00 -11.02 -29.88
N GLU A 192 -9.37 -12.20 -30.02
CA GLU A 192 -9.38 -12.98 -31.27
C GLU A 192 -10.79 -13.34 -31.77
N LYS A 193 -11.80 -13.34 -30.88
CA LYS A 193 -13.18 -13.69 -31.23
C LYS A 193 -14.04 -12.49 -31.60
N THR A 194 -13.83 -11.35 -30.94
CA THR A 194 -14.68 -10.16 -31.13
C THR A 194 -14.01 -9.02 -31.89
N GLY A 195 -12.68 -9.06 -32.04
CA GLY A 195 -11.87 -7.96 -32.58
C GLY A 195 -11.79 -6.75 -31.64
N GLU A 196 -12.29 -6.85 -30.41
CA GLU A 196 -12.26 -5.75 -29.45
C GLU A 196 -10.86 -5.57 -28.88
N MET A 197 -10.36 -4.32 -28.89
CA MET A 197 -9.14 -3.96 -28.20
C MET A 197 -9.38 -3.86 -26.69
N TYR A 198 -8.51 -4.45 -25.88
CA TYR A 198 -8.52 -4.33 -24.43
C TYR A 198 -7.09 -4.21 -23.88
N GLN A 199 -6.97 -3.63 -22.69
CA GLN A 199 -5.67 -3.50 -22.04
C GLN A 199 -5.42 -4.60 -21.03
N VAL A 200 -4.17 -5.05 -20.97
CA VAL A 200 -3.68 -6.02 -20.00
C VAL A 200 -2.43 -5.50 -19.32
N ILE A 201 -2.19 -5.99 -18.10
CA ILE A 201 -0.94 -5.79 -17.38
C ILE A 201 -0.12 -7.08 -17.43
N LYS A 202 1.12 -6.97 -17.91
CA LYS A 202 2.12 -8.04 -17.95
C LYS A 202 3.39 -7.60 -17.24
N ARG A 203 4.34 -8.52 -17.14
CA ARG A 203 5.68 -8.24 -16.63
C ARG A 203 6.75 -8.92 -17.47
N LYS A 204 7.94 -8.31 -17.55
CA LYS A 204 9.13 -8.88 -18.20
C LYS A 204 10.27 -9.22 -17.22
N GLY A 205 10.00 -9.13 -15.92
CA GLY A 205 10.93 -9.40 -14.82
C GLY A 205 10.25 -9.17 -13.48
N ASP A 206 11.03 -9.16 -12.40
CA ASP A 206 10.53 -8.92 -11.04
C ASP A 206 9.85 -7.55 -10.93
N ASP A 207 8.64 -7.53 -10.37
CA ASP A 207 7.79 -6.34 -10.25
C ASP A 207 7.32 -6.07 -8.81
N HIS A 208 7.88 -6.79 -7.83
CA HIS A 208 7.35 -6.86 -6.47
C HIS A 208 7.24 -5.52 -5.73
N TYR A 209 8.27 -4.67 -5.75
CA TYR A 209 8.14 -3.29 -5.24
C TYR A 209 7.06 -2.46 -5.92
N ALA A 210 6.83 -2.63 -7.23
CA ALA A 210 5.74 -1.95 -7.92
C ALA A 210 4.37 -2.44 -7.43
N GLN A 211 4.23 -3.75 -7.20
CA GLN A 211 3.01 -4.34 -6.64
C GLN A 211 2.78 -3.90 -5.19
N SER A 212 3.81 -4.00 -4.34
CA SER A 212 3.78 -3.55 -2.95
C SER A 212 3.44 -2.06 -2.84
N ALA A 213 4.03 -1.22 -3.70
CA ALA A 213 3.72 0.21 -3.69
C ALA A 213 2.28 0.50 -4.13
N THR A 214 1.78 -0.22 -5.15
CA THR A 214 0.41 -0.07 -5.64
C THR A 214 -0.62 -0.43 -4.57
N ILE A 215 -0.40 -1.53 -3.83
CA ILE A 215 -1.31 -1.92 -2.74
C ILE A 215 -1.20 -0.98 -1.52
N GLY A 216 -0.02 -0.44 -1.22
CA GLY A 216 0.14 0.58 -0.16
C GLY A 216 -0.66 1.85 -0.47
N TYR A 217 -0.66 2.28 -1.73
CA TYR A 217 -1.42 3.45 -2.16
C TYR A 217 -2.94 3.25 -2.11
N ILE A 218 -3.43 2.02 -2.25
CA ILE A 218 -4.85 1.69 -2.02
C ILE A 218 -5.27 2.05 -0.59
N GLY A 219 -4.39 1.81 0.40
CA GLY A 219 -4.65 2.17 1.78
C GLY A 219 -4.83 3.68 2.00
N LEU A 220 -3.97 4.51 1.41
CA LEU A 220 -4.10 5.97 1.52
C LEU A 220 -5.36 6.51 0.81
N ASN A 221 -5.72 5.95 -0.35
CA ASN A 221 -6.96 6.31 -1.03
C ASN A 221 -8.19 5.98 -0.17
N ARG A 222 -8.19 4.84 0.52
CA ARG A 222 -9.25 4.48 1.47
C ARG A 222 -9.39 5.49 2.61
N ILE A 223 -8.27 5.89 3.21
CA ILE A 223 -8.26 6.91 4.26
C ILE A 223 -8.86 8.22 3.72
N LYS A 224 -8.45 8.63 2.52
CA LYS A 224 -8.98 9.84 1.88
C LYS A 224 -10.50 9.75 1.64
N GLU A 225 -10.99 8.63 1.11
CA GLU A 225 -12.43 8.39 0.90
C GLU A 225 -13.23 8.47 2.21
N LEU A 226 -12.70 7.91 3.30
CA LEU A 226 -13.33 7.97 4.63
C LEU A 226 -13.39 9.40 5.17
N LEU A 227 -12.33 10.19 4.98
CA LEU A 227 -12.28 11.60 5.38
C LEU A 227 -13.21 12.49 4.55
N GLU A 228 -13.36 12.21 3.26
CA GLU A 228 -14.30 12.93 2.39
C GLU A 228 -15.74 12.59 2.75
N THR A 229 -16.01 11.31 3.04
CA THR A 229 -17.33 10.85 3.48
C THR A 229 -17.71 11.46 4.83
N SER A 230 -16.80 11.48 5.81
CA SER A 230 -17.07 12.06 7.13
C SER A 230 -17.31 13.57 7.10
N LYS A 231 -16.67 14.29 6.16
CA LYS A 231 -16.98 15.73 5.91
C LYS A 231 -18.35 15.93 5.28
N GLY A 232 -18.82 15.00 4.44
CA GLY A 232 -20.16 15.03 3.85
C GLY A 232 -21.27 14.58 4.80
N THR A 233 -20.95 13.70 5.74
CA THR A 233 -21.83 13.24 6.83
C THR A 233 -21.35 13.82 8.15
N SER A 234 -21.62 15.10 8.40
CA SER A 234 -21.47 15.70 9.73
C SER A 234 -22.46 15.04 10.72
N PHE A 235 -22.09 13.87 11.22
CA PHE A 235 -22.48 13.33 12.52
C PHE A 235 -21.23 12.63 13.07
N ASP A 236 -20.70 13.14 14.18
CA ASP A 236 -19.49 12.67 14.85
C ASP A 236 -19.47 11.14 14.99
N SER A 237 -18.59 10.48 14.24
CA SER A 237 -18.02 9.20 14.68
C SER A 237 -16.63 9.50 15.22
N THR A 238 -16.56 9.86 16.49
CA THR A 238 -15.35 9.71 17.28
C THR A 238 -14.81 8.30 17.05
N PHE A 239 -13.64 8.19 16.41
CA PHE A 239 -12.77 7.04 16.63
C PHE A 239 -12.58 6.96 18.14
N VAL A 240 -13.28 6.03 18.79
CA VAL A 240 -13.14 5.81 20.22
C VAL A 240 -11.77 5.21 20.44
N SER A 241 -10.83 6.04 20.92
CA SER A 241 -9.63 5.53 21.58
C SER A 241 -10.10 4.67 22.75
N THR A 242 -9.85 3.36 22.69
CA THR A 242 -9.91 2.50 23.87
C THR A 242 -8.60 2.63 24.64
N ASP A 243 -8.34 3.82 25.19
CA ASP A 243 -7.40 3.97 26.29
C ASP A 243 -8.08 3.46 27.56
N TYR A 244 -8.04 2.14 27.75
CA TYR A 244 -8.33 1.53 29.05
C TYR A 244 -7.16 1.83 29.98
N ASN A 245 -7.11 3.06 30.54
CA ASN A 245 -6.38 3.40 31.78
C ASN A 245 -6.52 4.88 32.14
N GLN A 246 -7.74 5.39 32.35
CA GLN A 246 -7.96 6.54 33.23
C GLN A 246 -9.25 6.36 34.03
N ASP A 247 -9.22 6.87 35.26
CA ASP A 247 -10.30 6.96 36.26
C ASP A 247 -10.50 5.80 37.24
N SER A 248 -9.54 5.66 38.16
CA SER A 248 -9.90 5.43 39.57
C SER A 248 -9.61 6.70 40.35
N ASN A 249 -10.59 7.62 40.38
CA ASN A 249 -10.82 8.58 41.44
C ASN A 249 -12.09 9.39 41.15
N ASN A 250 -13.24 8.94 41.64
CA ASN A 250 -14.28 9.87 42.06
C ASN A 250 -15.10 9.28 43.21
N THR A 251 -14.87 9.88 44.36
CA THR A 251 -15.60 9.69 45.62
C THR A 251 -17.01 10.26 45.44
N PHE A 252 -18.04 9.42 45.58
CA PHE A 252 -19.43 9.87 45.63
C PHE A 252 -19.76 10.37 47.03
N TYR A 253 -20.05 11.67 47.16
CA TYR A 253 -20.83 12.20 48.27
C TYR A 253 -22.31 11.98 47.94
N LEU A 254 -23.01 11.23 48.80
CA LEU A 254 -24.47 11.21 48.88
C LEU A 254 -24.86 11.99 50.14
N ASN A 255 -25.69 13.00 49.95
CA ASN A 255 -26.43 13.67 51.01
C ASN A 255 -27.52 12.73 51.53
N ASP A 256 -27.52 12.50 52.85
CA ASP A 256 -28.66 12.67 53.76
C ASP A 256 -28.12 12.85 55.19
#